data_AF-A0A3R8S4H1-F1
#
_entry.id   AF-A0A3R8S4H1-F1
#
_cell.length_a   1.000
_cell.length_b   1.000
_cell.length_c   1.000
_cell.angle_alpha   90.00
_cell.angle_beta   90.00
_cell.angle_gamma   90.00
#
_symmetry.space_group_name_H-M   'P 1'
#
loop_
_entity.id
_entity.type
_entity.pdbx_description
1 polymer ?
#
loop_
_entity_poly.entity_id
_entity_poly.type
_entity_poly.pdbx_seq_one_letter_code
_entity_poly.pdbx_strand_id
1 'polypeptide(L)'
;MSNNTPFMPWIDHLYEVGDKIRAERTRLRDSADMALELERKAAALRALVEKGKADLLTKVMKNWTLADIQGASEAAARHHPVRRTFDDVEDGALRECLRTLDGRHLASEALQVFQDAGVIREQDLQAVPDEQALAQLAARVLAWWRHLGQPVCDRLAIK
;
A
#
# COMPACT_ATOMS: atom_id res chain seq x y z
N MET A 1 14.20 -20.30 3.42
CA MET A 1 15.57 -20.82 3.34
C MET A 1 16.43 -19.73 2.74
N SER A 2 17.15 -18.97 3.58
CA SER A 2 18.11 -17.97 3.08
C SER A 2 19.30 -18.73 2.52
N ASN A 3 19.47 -18.72 1.20
CA ASN A 3 20.68 -19.21 0.55
C ASN A 3 21.84 -18.31 0.97
N ASN A 4 22.49 -18.69 2.08
CA ASN A 4 23.65 -18.02 2.61
C ASN A 4 24.88 -18.52 1.83
N THR A 5 24.94 -18.14 0.56
CA THR A 5 26.10 -18.46 -0.28
C THR A 5 27.29 -17.67 0.27
N PRO A 6 28.37 -18.32 0.72
CA PRO A 6 29.50 -17.60 1.30
C PRO A 6 30.10 -16.67 0.24
N PHE A 7 30.29 -15.39 0.60
CA PHE A 7 30.98 -14.43 -0.24
C PHE A 7 32.40 -14.93 -0.49
N MET A 8 32.75 -15.20 -1.76
CA MET A 8 34.03 -15.78 -2.17
C MET A 8 34.90 -14.73 -2.89
N PRO A 9 35.59 -13.84 -2.14
CA PRO A 9 36.36 -12.74 -2.72
C PRO A 9 37.51 -13.18 -3.62
N TRP A 10 38.01 -14.42 -3.45
CA TRP A 10 39.07 -14.99 -4.29
C TRP A 10 38.65 -15.16 -5.77
N ILE A 11 37.34 -15.29 -6.05
CA ILE A 11 36.80 -15.46 -7.41
C ILE A 11 37.09 -14.23 -8.26
N ASP A 12 37.14 -13.05 -7.65
CA ASP A 12 37.47 -11.80 -8.36
C ASP A 12 38.91 -11.83 -8.91
N HIS A 13 39.81 -12.63 -8.32
CA HIS A 13 41.21 -12.70 -8.75
C HIS A 13 41.47 -13.76 -9.84
N LEU A 14 40.44 -14.47 -10.29
CA LEU A 14 40.58 -15.44 -11.38
C LEU A 14 40.85 -14.74 -12.71
N TYR A 15 41.89 -15.21 -13.41
CA TYR A 15 42.23 -14.78 -14.76
C TYR A 15 41.03 -14.99 -15.71
N GLU A 16 40.74 -14.02 -16.58
CA GLU A 16 39.60 -13.96 -17.52
C GLU A 16 38.17 -13.88 -16.94
N VAL A 17 37.92 -14.46 -15.76
CA VAL A 17 36.57 -14.55 -15.17
C VAL A 17 36.33 -13.48 -14.09
N GLY A 18 37.38 -13.09 -13.37
CA GLY A 18 37.31 -12.15 -12.25
C GLY A 18 36.89 -10.73 -12.65
N ASP A 19 37.35 -10.24 -13.81
CA ASP A 19 36.94 -8.94 -14.35
C ASP A 19 35.46 -8.89 -14.68
N LYS A 20 34.93 -9.95 -15.30
CA LYS A 20 33.50 -10.06 -15.65
C LYS A 20 32.62 -10.07 -14.39
N ILE A 21 33.05 -10.78 -13.35
CA ILE A 21 32.32 -10.87 -12.08
C ILE A 21 32.34 -9.54 -11.33
N ARG A 22 33.48 -8.82 -11.31
CA ARG A 22 33.56 -7.46 -10.77
C ARG A 22 32.67 -6.48 -11.53
N ALA A 23 32.69 -6.53 -12.85
CA ALA A 23 31.85 -5.68 -13.69
C ALA A 23 30.36 -5.92 -13.42
N GLU A 24 29.94 -7.19 -13.33
CA GLU A 24 28.55 -7.53 -13.02
C GLU A 24 28.14 -7.11 -11.60
N ARG A 25 29.01 -7.31 -10.59
CA ARG A 25 28.75 -6.83 -9.24
C ARG A 25 28.62 -5.30 -9.17
N THR A 26 29.45 -4.59 -9.94
CA THR A 26 29.37 -3.13 -10.06
C THR A 26 28.04 -2.72 -10.68
N ARG A 27 27.64 -3.36 -11.78
CA ARG A 27 26.34 -3.12 -12.42
C ARG A 27 25.14 -3.39 -11.50
N LEU A 28 25.19 -4.48 -10.73
CA LEU A 28 24.15 -4.79 -9.74
C LEU A 28 24.10 -3.74 -8.63
N ARG A 29 25.26 -3.27 -8.18
CA ARG A 29 25.34 -2.19 -7.20
C ARG A 29 24.78 -0.88 -7.75
N ASP A 30 25.15 -0.49 -8.97
CA ASP A 30 24.62 0.70 -9.63
C ASP A 30 23.10 0.62 -9.78
N SER A 31 22.57 -0.58 -10.08
CA SER A 31 21.14 -0.82 -10.18
C SER A 31 20.43 -0.68 -8.82
N ALA A 32 21.06 -1.13 -7.73
CA ALA A 32 20.54 -0.96 -6.37
C ALA A 32 20.57 0.52 -5.95
N ASP A 33 21.64 1.25 -6.28
CA ASP A 33 21.76 2.69 -6.01
C ASP A 33 20.69 3.49 -6.78
N MET A 34 20.41 3.11 -8.04
CA MET A 34 19.33 3.69 -8.83
C MET A 34 17.95 3.39 -8.24
N ALA A 35 17.71 2.17 -7.75
CA ALA A 35 16.46 1.82 -7.06
C ALA A 35 16.26 2.69 -5.80
N LEU A 36 17.31 2.88 -5.00
CA LEU A 36 17.27 3.74 -3.82
C LEU A 36 16.98 5.21 -4.17
N GLU A 37 17.53 5.71 -5.28
CA GLU A 37 17.23 7.06 -5.76
C GLU A 37 15.75 7.20 -6.16
N LEU A 38 15.19 6.20 -6.85
CA LEU A 38 13.77 6.18 -7.20
C LEU A 38 12.88 6.12 -5.96
N GLU A 39 13.26 5.36 -4.93
CA GLU A 39 12.55 5.33 -3.64
C GLU A 39 12.52 6.71 -2.98
N ARG A 40 13.66 7.43 -2.97
CA ARG A 40 13.73 8.80 -2.44
C ARG A 40 12.84 9.76 -3.23
N LYS A 41 12.87 9.68 -4.56
CA LYS A 41 12.00 10.48 -5.44
C LYS A 41 10.52 10.18 -5.19
N ALA A 42 10.16 8.92 -5.05
CA ALA A 42 8.79 8.50 -4.72
C ALA A 42 8.35 9.04 -3.35
N ALA A 43 9.21 8.97 -2.33
CA ALA A 43 8.94 9.54 -1.02
C ALA A 43 8.72 11.06 -1.06
N ALA A 44 9.55 11.80 -1.81
CA ALA A 44 9.39 13.24 -1.98
C ALA A 44 8.07 13.61 -2.69
N LEU A 45 7.67 12.86 -3.72
CA LEU A 45 6.39 13.06 -4.40
C LEU A 45 5.21 12.77 -3.47
N ARG A 46 5.27 11.72 -2.64
CA ARG A 46 4.24 11.45 -1.63
C ARG A 46 4.12 12.61 -0.62
N ALA A 47 5.24 13.14 -0.13
CA ALA A 47 5.23 14.28 0.78
C ALA A 47 4.60 15.54 0.13
N LEU A 48 4.84 15.77 -1.16
CA LEU A 48 4.21 16.87 -1.90
C LEU A 48 2.70 16.69 -2.00
N VAL A 49 2.23 15.47 -2.26
CA VAL A 49 0.79 15.14 -2.31
C VAL A 49 0.14 15.40 -0.96
N GLU A 50 0.72 14.93 0.14
CA GLU A 50 0.18 15.15 1.49
C GLU A 50 0.10 16.64 1.84
N LYS A 51 1.15 17.41 1.50
CA LYS A 51 1.10 18.86 1.64
C LYS A 51 -0.03 19.48 0.80
N GLY A 52 -0.17 19.05 -0.45
CA GLY A 52 -1.24 19.51 -1.34
C GLY A 52 -2.65 19.22 -0.81
N LYS A 53 -2.87 18.03 -0.24
CA LYS A 53 -4.13 17.65 0.43
C LYS A 53 -4.42 18.58 1.62
N ALA A 54 -3.42 18.84 2.48
CA ALA A 54 -3.58 19.74 3.62
C ALA A 54 -3.87 21.19 3.20
N ASP A 55 -3.20 21.69 2.16
CA ASP A 55 -3.43 23.03 1.61
C ASP A 55 -4.84 23.15 1.01
N LEU A 56 -5.32 22.11 0.31
CA LEU A 56 -6.69 22.07 -0.22
C LEU A 56 -7.72 22.08 0.92
N LEU A 57 -7.53 21.26 1.95
CA LEU A 57 -8.40 21.26 3.13
C LEU A 57 -8.46 22.64 3.79
N THR A 58 -7.30 23.29 3.94
CA THR A 58 -7.21 24.65 4.50
C THR A 58 -7.97 25.66 3.63
N LYS A 59 -7.91 25.55 2.31
CA LYS A 59 -8.68 26.42 1.40
C LYS A 59 -10.18 26.18 1.50
N VAL A 60 -10.62 24.92 1.62
CA VAL A 60 -12.04 24.59 1.84
C VAL A 60 -12.51 25.21 3.15
N MET A 61 -11.78 24.98 4.25
CA MET A 61 -12.14 25.52 5.56
C MET A 61 -12.15 27.05 5.64
N LYS A 62 -11.38 27.74 4.78
CA LYS A 62 -11.41 29.21 4.68
C LYS A 62 -12.66 29.75 3.99
N ASN A 63 -13.22 29.00 3.05
CA ASN A 63 -14.30 29.48 2.19
C ASN A 63 -15.66 28.90 2.56
N TRP A 64 -15.70 27.77 3.26
CA TRP A 64 -16.91 27.00 3.55
C TRP A 64 -17.13 26.94 5.05
N THR A 65 -18.38 27.11 5.48
CA THR A 65 -18.74 26.91 6.88
C THR A 65 -18.82 25.42 7.21
N LEU A 66 -18.80 25.09 8.50
CA LEU A 66 -19.00 23.71 8.95
C LEU A 66 -20.34 23.12 8.46
N ALA A 67 -21.39 23.94 8.40
CA ALA A 67 -22.70 23.54 7.91
C ALA A 67 -22.68 23.21 6.40
N ASP A 68 -21.94 23.99 5.60
CA ASP A 68 -21.77 23.73 4.16
C ASP A 68 -21.03 22.40 3.93
N ILE A 69 -19.97 22.14 4.71
CA ILE A 69 -19.19 20.90 4.65
C ILE A 69 -20.06 19.70 5.05
N GLN A 70 -20.85 19.83 6.12
CA GLN A 70 -21.76 18.77 6.57
C GLN A 70 -22.85 18.49 5.53
N GLY A 71 -23.49 19.53 5.00
CA GLY A 71 -24.51 19.39 3.95
C GLY A 71 -23.96 18.74 2.68
N ALA A 72 -22.74 19.12 2.26
CA ALA A 72 -22.06 18.50 1.12
C ALA A 72 -21.67 17.04 1.39
N SER A 73 -21.20 16.72 2.61
CA SER A 73 -20.88 15.35 3.03
C SER A 73 -22.13 14.45 3.02
N GLU A 74 -23.25 14.95 3.53
CA GLU A 74 -24.53 14.22 3.51
C GLU A 74 -25.07 14.01 2.10
N ALA A 75 -24.97 15.04 1.24
CA ALA A 75 -25.34 14.94 -0.16
C ALA A 75 -24.45 13.92 -0.90
N ALA A 76 -23.13 13.98 -0.68
CA ALA A 76 -22.20 12.98 -1.21
C ALA A 76 -22.53 11.58 -0.71
N ALA A 77 -22.89 11.40 0.57
CA ALA A 77 -23.29 10.11 1.10
C ALA A 77 -24.56 9.54 0.44
N ARG A 78 -25.51 10.39 0.04
CA ARG A 78 -26.74 9.99 -0.64
C ARG A 78 -26.53 9.66 -2.13
N HIS A 79 -25.60 10.35 -2.79
CA HIS A 79 -25.47 10.33 -4.25
C HIS A 79 -24.18 9.69 -4.78
N HIS A 80 -23.16 9.49 -3.95
CA HIS A 80 -21.86 9.01 -4.40
C HIS A 80 -21.81 7.46 -4.39
N PRO A 81 -21.60 6.80 -5.53
CA PRO A 81 -21.64 5.33 -5.64
C PRO A 81 -20.61 4.62 -4.75
N VAL A 82 -19.51 5.31 -4.39
CA VAL A 82 -18.42 4.75 -3.56
C VAL A 82 -18.84 4.43 -2.13
N ARG A 83 -19.81 5.13 -1.52
CA ARG A 83 -20.22 4.81 -0.13
C ARG A 83 -21.06 3.54 0.00
N ARG A 84 -21.87 3.22 -1.02
CA ARG A 84 -22.59 1.92 -1.10
C ARG A 84 -21.66 0.75 -1.42
N THR A 85 -20.40 1.02 -1.76
CA THR A 85 -19.45 0.00 -2.23
C THR A 85 -18.83 -0.81 -1.09
N PHE A 86 -18.99 -0.39 0.18
CA PHE A 86 -18.35 -1.04 1.34
C PHE A 86 -19.32 -1.49 2.43
N ASP A 87 -20.62 -1.44 2.18
CA ASP A 87 -21.64 -1.91 3.14
C ASP A 87 -21.59 -3.44 3.32
N ASP A 88 -21.00 -4.17 2.36
CA ASP A 88 -20.72 -5.60 2.41
C ASP A 88 -19.46 -5.97 3.21
N VAL A 89 -18.65 -4.98 3.64
CA VAL A 89 -17.46 -5.21 4.46
C VAL A 89 -17.87 -5.28 5.92
N GLU A 90 -17.92 -6.48 6.52
CA GLU A 90 -18.38 -6.67 7.92
C GLU A 90 -17.45 -6.05 8.98
N ASP A 91 -16.13 -6.10 8.76
CA ASP A 91 -15.16 -5.57 9.72
C ASP A 91 -15.15 -4.04 9.74
N GLY A 92 -15.48 -3.47 10.90
CA GLY A 92 -15.63 -2.02 11.06
C GLY A 92 -14.33 -1.23 10.90
N ALA A 93 -13.19 -1.80 11.30
CA ALA A 93 -11.89 -1.13 11.18
C ALA A 93 -11.48 -1.05 9.71
N LEU A 94 -11.59 -2.17 8.98
CA LEU A 94 -11.35 -2.20 7.54
C LEU A 94 -12.32 -1.27 6.79
N ARG A 95 -13.60 -1.29 7.14
CA ARG A 95 -14.60 -0.41 6.51
C ARG A 95 -14.27 1.07 6.70
N GLU A 96 -13.78 1.47 7.86
CA GLU A 96 -13.41 2.87 8.11
C GLU A 96 -12.17 3.28 7.32
N CYS A 97 -11.13 2.43 7.30
CA CYS A 97 -9.96 2.67 6.46
C CYS A 97 -10.31 2.73 4.95
N LEU A 98 -11.29 1.95 4.49
CA LEU A 98 -11.75 2.00 3.10
C LEU A 98 -12.46 3.32 2.77
N ARG A 99 -13.22 3.89 3.72
CA ARG A 99 -13.92 5.17 3.54
C ARG A 99 -12.99 6.36 3.40
N THR A 100 -11.77 6.28 3.92
CA THR A 100 -10.78 7.35 3.77
C THR A 100 -10.13 7.39 2.39
N LEU A 101 -10.40 6.40 1.53
CA LEU A 101 -9.81 6.31 0.21
C LEU A 101 -10.69 7.00 -0.84
N ASP A 102 -10.04 7.70 -1.76
CA ASP A 102 -10.67 8.48 -2.82
C ASP A 102 -10.97 7.66 -4.10
N GLY A 103 -10.77 6.34 -4.06
CA GLY A 103 -10.94 5.43 -5.20
C GLY A 103 -9.78 5.46 -6.22
N ARG A 104 -8.77 6.32 -6.04
CA ARG A 104 -7.53 6.36 -6.85
C ARG A 104 -6.27 6.11 -6.03
N HIS A 105 -6.44 5.42 -4.90
CA HIS A 105 -5.37 5.13 -3.95
C HIS A 105 -4.13 4.49 -4.60
N LEU A 106 -2.95 4.76 -4.08
CA LEU A 106 -1.69 4.16 -4.48
C LEU A 106 -1.55 2.75 -3.93
N ALA A 107 -0.64 1.95 -4.50
CA ALA A 107 -0.28 0.64 -3.96
C ALA A 107 0.20 0.73 -2.49
N SER A 108 0.96 1.78 -2.16
CA SER A 108 1.41 2.02 -0.79
C SER A 108 0.26 2.30 0.18
N GLU A 109 -0.80 3.00 -0.27
CA GLU A 109 -1.97 3.28 0.56
C GLU A 109 -2.80 2.00 0.79
N ALA A 110 -2.91 1.12 -0.20
CA ALA A 110 -3.55 -0.19 -0.03
C ALA A 110 -2.82 -1.08 1.00
N LEU A 111 -1.48 -1.06 0.98
CA LEU A 111 -0.65 -1.78 1.95
C LEU A 111 -0.74 -1.15 3.35
N GLN A 112 -0.78 0.18 3.44
CA GLN A 112 -0.98 0.86 4.72
C GLN A 112 -2.32 0.46 5.35
N VAL A 113 -3.40 0.41 4.55
CA VAL A 113 -4.71 -0.05 5.02
C VAL A 113 -4.66 -1.52 5.47
N PHE A 114 -3.89 -2.37 4.79
CA PHE A 114 -3.73 -3.78 5.21
C PHE A 114 -3.19 -3.87 6.64
N GLN A 115 -2.22 -3.02 6.97
CA GLN A 115 -1.60 -2.93 8.28
C GLN A 115 -2.54 -2.26 9.30
N ASP A 116 -3.05 -1.06 9.00
CA ASP A 116 -3.80 -0.23 9.94
C ASP A 116 -5.16 -0.84 10.31
N ALA A 117 -5.84 -1.49 9.36
CA ALA A 117 -7.08 -2.19 9.62
C ALA A 117 -6.86 -3.53 10.36
N GLY A 118 -5.61 -3.97 10.49
CA GLY A 118 -5.27 -5.29 11.03
C GLY A 118 -6.00 -6.38 10.26
N VAL A 119 -5.83 -6.43 8.93
CA VAL A 119 -6.47 -7.44 8.06
C VAL A 119 -6.10 -8.84 8.51
N ILE A 120 -4.82 -9.03 8.83
CA ILE A 120 -4.28 -10.18 9.56
C ILE A 120 -3.73 -9.67 10.88
N ARG A 121 -4.22 -10.21 11.99
CA ARG A 121 -3.83 -9.83 13.35
C ARG A 121 -2.92 -10.90 13.95
N GLU A 122 -2.17 -10.54 14.97
CA GLU A 122 -1.29 -11.49 15.68
C GLU A 122 -2.05 -12.70 16.24
N GLN A 123 -3.26 -12.47 16.77
CA GLN A 123 -4.16 -13.53 17.24
C GLN A 123 -4.59 -14.52 16.14
N ASP A 124 -4.62 -14.08 14.88
CA ASP A 124 -4.99 -14.92 13.74
C ASP A 124 -3.84 -15.88 13.36
N LEU A 125 -2.62 -15.58 13.80
CA LEU A 125 -1.39 -16.33 13.47
C LEU A 125 -0.94 -17.28 14.58
N GLN A 126 -1.32 -17.01 15.83
CA GLN A 126 -0.82 -17.73 17.01
C GLN A 126 -1.75 -18.86 17.49
N ALA A 127 -3.04 -18.81 17.17
CA ALA A 127 -4.00 -19.84 17.58
C ALA A 127 -4.26 -20.84 16.43
N VAL A 128 -4.53 -22.11 16.77
CA VAL A 128 -5.26 -23.00 15.86
C VAL A 128 -6.67 -22.41 15.75
N PRO A 129 -7.03 -21.74 14.64
CA PRO A 129 -8.29 -21.03 14.58
C PRO A 129 -9.42 -22.07 14.62
N ASP A 130 -10.45 -21.82 15.40
CA ASP A 130 -11.70 -22.51 15.16
C ASP A 130 -12.25 -22.14 13.77
N GLU A 131 -13.17 -22.94 13.24
CA GLU A 131 -13.70 -22.76 11.88
C GLU A 131 -14.34 -21.38 11.69
N GLN A 132 -14.89 -20.80 12.77
CA GLN A 132 -15.52 -19.49 12.76
C GLN A 132 -14.48 -18.35 12.69
N ALA A 133 -13.38 -18.44 13.44
CA ALA A 133 -12.27 -17.51 13.41
C ALA A 133 -11.58 -17.53 12.04
N LEU A 134 -11.41 -18.72 11.45
CA LEU A 134 -10.88 -18.85 10.10
C LEU A 134 -11.79 -18.20 9.05
N ALA A 135 -13.11 -18.42 9.15
CA ALA A 135 -14.09 -17.79 8.26
C ALA A 135 -14.06 -16.25 8.37
N GLN A 136 -13.95 -15.71 9.59
CA GLN A 136 -13.84 -14.26 9.82
C GLN A 136 -12.54 -13.67 9.25
N LEU A 137 -11.41 -14.36 9.45
CA LEU A 137 -10.13 -13.96 8.85
C LEU A 137 -10.23 -13.95 7.32
N ALA A 138 -10.74 -15.03 6.73
CA ALA A 138 -10.91 -15.15 5.29
C ALA A 138 -11.81 -14.04 4.73
N ALA A 139 -12.93 -13.73 5.41
CA ALA A 139 -13.82 -12.65 5.02
C ALA A 139 -13.10 -11.28 5.01
N ARG A 140 -12.31 -10.97 6.05
CA ARG A 140 -11.52 -9.72 6.10
C ARG A 140 -10.49 -9.65 4.96
N VAL A 141 -9.74 -10.72 4.74
CA VAL A 141 -8.72 -10.79 3.68
C VAL A 141 -9.35 -10.63 2.30
N LEU A 142 -10.46 -11.32 2.03
CA LEU A 142 -11.18 -11.23 0.77
C LEU A 142 -11.77 -9.84 0.53
N ALA A 143 -12.34 -9.21 1.57
CA ALA A 143 -12.82 -7.85 1.49
C ALA A 143 -11.69 -6.88 1.12
N TRP A 144 -10.56 -6.94 1.83
CA TRP A 144 -9.39 -6.12 1.50
C TRP A 144 -8.89 -6.37 0.08
N TRP A 145 -8.78 -7.64 -0.33
CA TRP A 145 -8.31 -8.00 -1.66
C TRP A 145 -9.22 -7.45 -2.76
N ARG A 146 -10.54 -7.63 -2.62
CA ARG A 146 -11.53 -7.18 -3.61
C ARG A 146 -11.56 -5.67 -3.76
N HIS A 147 -11.47 -4.93 -2.66
CA HIS A 147 -11.63 -3.48 -2.69
C HIS A 147 -10.32 -2.71 -2.92
N LEU A 148 -9.15 -3.31 -2.60
CA LEU A 148 -7.85 -2.64 -2.69
C LEU A 148 -6.82 -3.44 -3.48
N GLY A 149 -6.55 -4.68 -3.06
CA GLY A 149 -5.47 -5.50 -3.62
C GLY A 149 -5.60 -5.71 -5.12
N GLN A 150 -6.75 -6.22 -5.57
CA GLN A 150 -7.03 -6.47 -6.99
C GLN A 150 -7.05 -5.17 -7.82
N PRO A 151 -7.77 -4.09 -7.44
CA PRO A 151 -7.73 -2.84 -8.20
C PRO A 151 -6.34 -2.20 -8.33
N VAL A 152 -5.46 -2.36 -7.32
CA VAL A 152 -4.06 -1.94 -7.42
C VAL A 152 -3.31 -2.81 -8.42
N CYS A 153 -3.42 -4.13 -8.29
CA CYS A 153 -2.78 -5.08 -9.21
C CYS A 153 -3.21 -4.86 -10.66
N ASP A 154 -4.51 -4.67 -10.92
CA ASP A 154 -5.05 -4.45 -12.26
C ASP A 154 -4.47 -3.17 -12.91
N ARG A 155 -4.28 -2.11 -12.12
CA ARG A 155 -3.65 -0.86 -12.59
C ARG A 155 -2.15 -1.00 -12.82
N LEU A 156 -1.46 -1.78 -12.00
CA LEU A 156 -0.02 -2.03 -12.17
C LEU A 156 0.26 -3.04 -13.28
N ALA A 157 -0.71 -3.90 -13.61
CA ALA A 157 -0.63 -4.90 -14.67
C ALA A 157 -0.79 -4.31 -16.08
N ILE A 158 -1.00 -2.99 -16.21
CA ILE A 158 -0.99 -2.30 -17.50
C ILE A 158 0.40 -2.47 -18.12
N LYS A 159 0.46 -3.35 -19.13
CA LYS A 159 1.58 -3.55 -20.04
C LYS A 159 1.51 -2.58 -21.20
#